data_AF-A0A398CRV9-F1
#
_entry.id   AF-A0A398CRV9-F1
#
_cell.length_a   1.000
_cell.length_b   1.000
_cell.length_c   1.000
_cell.angle_alpha   90.00
_cell.angle_beta   90.00
_cell.angle_gamma   90.00
#
_symmetry.space_group_name_H-M   'P 1'
#
loop_
_entity.id
_entity.type
_entity.pdbx_description
1 polymer ?
#
loop_
_entity_poly.entity_id
_entity_poly.type
_entity_poly.pdbx_seq_one_letter_code
_entity_poly.pdbx_strand_id
1 'polypeptide(L)'
;MDLMSEFNGKKIGMMIGSMGFRMPTFMGENSDKLGVAPIPHFEGGNRTNPVFFDGYGISAKSKHPDAAWKFIEYLSLSGNEDSSKLADMYLATSKAVSEAIGQAKDPAKSVYLEELNYAVKPSIDNNPLFRQAWSEVLAAQFLNLLTVSDEDIPQKMKELALELDQQLIRLKNEQETAGSTAEGS
;
A
#
# COMPACT_ATOMS: atom_id res chain seq x y z
N MET A 1 5.15 19.94 3.72
CA MET A 1 6.00 19.92 2.52
C MET A 1 5.39 18.90 1.58
N ASP A 2 5.05 19.26 0.34
CA ASP A 2 4.47 18.32 -0.62
C ASP A 2 5.60 17.74 -1.48
N LEU A 3 6.04 16.52 -1.15
CA LEU A 3 7.14 15.82 -1.84
C LEU A 3 6.88 15.67 -3.35
N MET A 4 5.62 15.50 -3.76
CA MET A 4 5.26 15.40 -5.17
C MET A 4 5.49 16.74 -5.89
N SER A 5 5.11 17.85 -5.26
CA SER A 5 5.33 19.19 -5.81
C SER A 5 6.83 19.50 -5.97
N GLU A 6 7.66 19.07 -5.02
CA GLU A 6 9.11 19.27 -5.10
C GLU A 6 9.78 18.40 -6.16
N PHE A 7 9.36 17.14 -6.28
CA PHE A 7 9.84 16.25 -7.35
C PHE A 7 9.43 16.76 -8.73
N ASN A 8 8.16 17.15 -8.91
CA ASN A 8 7.65 17.76 -10.14
C ASN A 8 8.36 19.09 -10.46
N GLY A 9 8.64 19.88 -9.43
CA GLY A 9 9.42 21.11 -9.51
C GLY A 9 10.92 20.89 -9.75
N LYS A 10 11.36 19.63 -9.92
CA LYS A 10 12.77 19.23 -10.14
C LYS A 10 13.72 19.66 -9.02
N LYS A 11 13.19 19.84 -7.80
CA LYS A 11 13.97 20.22 -6.61
C LYS A 11 14.61 19.02 -5.93
N ILE A 12 13.99 17.85 -6.06
CA ILE A 12 14.53 16.57 -5.59
C ILE A 12 14.66 15.61 -6.78
N GLY A 13 15.70 14.77 -6.77
CA GLY A 13 16.02 13.86 -7.87
C GLY A 13 15.42 12.46 -7.74
N MET A 14 14.88 12.12 -6.57
CA MET A 14 14.27 10.82 -6.27
C MET A 14 13.17 10.99 -5.22
N MET A 15 12.12 10.19 -5.33
CA MET A 15 11.11 10.02 -4.29
C MET A 15 10.74 8.55 -4.16
N ILE A 16 10.33 8.14 -2.96
CA ILE A 16 9.71 6.83 -2.72
C ILE A 16 8.20 7.05 -2.76
N GLY A 17 7.49 6.27 -3.56
CA GLY A 17 6.06 6.40 -3.77
C GLY A 17 5.41 5.11 -4.28
N SER A 18 4.09 5.14 -4.45
CA SER A 18 3.31 4.03 -5.00
C SER A 18 2.99 4.24 -6.48
N MET A 19 2.80 3.15 -7.21
CA MET A 19 2.43 3.16 -8.64
C MET A 19 1.02 3.70 -8.94
N GLY A 20 0.21 3.99 -7.91
CA GLY A 20 -1.24 4.23 -8.06
C GLY A 20 -1.57 5.39 -9.00
N PHE A 21 -2.86 5.70 -9.14
CA PHE A 21 -3.51 6.66 -10.08
C PHE A 21 -2.71 7.88 -10.56
N ARG A 22 -1.79 8.42 -9.76
CA ARG A 22 -0.94 9.56 -10.13
C ARG A 22 0.19 9.20 -11.08
N MET A 23 0.65 7.95 -11.16
CA MET A 23 1.84 7.57 -11.94
C MET A 23 1.67 7.78 -13.45
N PRO A 24 0.55 7.41 -14.10
CA PRO A 24 0.37 7.68 -15.54
C PRO A 24 0.36 9.17 -15.86
N THR A 25 -0.32 9.98 -15.04
CA THR A 25 -0.35 11.44 -15.16
C THR A 25 1.03 12.05 -14.92
N PHE A 26 1.78 11.49 -13.97
CA PHE A 26 3.11 11.94 -13.59
C PHE A 26 4.17 11.62 -14.66
N MET A 27 4.16 10.38 -15.18
CA MET A 27 5.06 9.99 -16.24
C MET A 27 4.72 10.73 -17.52
N GLY A 28 3.45 10.78 -17.95
CA GLY A 28 2.94 11.54 -19.11
C GLY A 28 4.00 12.18 -20.01
N GLU A 29 4.13 13.51 -19.91
CA GLU A 29 5.07 14.34 -20.70
C GLU A 29 6.55 14.23 -20.30
N ASN A 30 6.86 13.52 -19.20
CA ASN A 30 8.20 13.34 -18.66
C ASN A 30 8.67 11.88 -18.72
N SER A 31 7.97 11.02 -19.46
CA SER A 31 8.22 9.57 -19.53
C SER A 31 9.58 9.26 -20.14
N ASP A 32 10.14 10.19 -20.90
CA ASP A 32 11.49 10.18 -21.45
C ASP A 32 12.59 10.59 -20.45
N LYS A 33 12.22 11.23 -19.34
CA LYS A 33 13.14 11.81 -18.34
C LYS A 33 13.10 11.12 -16.99
N LEU A 34 12.05 10.35 -16.73
CA LEU A 34 11.79 9.74 -15.44
C LEU A 34 11.90 8.23 -15.53
N GLY A 35 12.59 7.64 -14.57
CA GLY A 35 12.68 6.20 -14.39
C GLY A 35 11.93 5.73 -13.14
N VAL A 36 11.60 4.45 -13.13
CA VAL A 36 11.17 3.73 -11.93
C VAL A 36 12.28 2.74 -11.57
N ALA A 37 12.59 2.64 -10.29
CA ALA A 37 13.57 1.69 -9.77
C ALA A 37 12.99 0.94 -8.56
N PRO A 38 13.50 -0.28 -8.25
CA PRO A 38 13.19 -0.99 -7.01
C PRO A 38 13.49 -0.14 -5.77
N ILE A 39 12.79 -0.41 -4.66
CA ILE A 39 13.10 0.23 -3.38
C ILE A 39 14.52 -0.21 -2.95
N PRO A 40 15.40 0.72 -2.56
CA PRO A 40 16.72 0.36 -2.08
C PRO A 40 16.61 -0.44 -0.78
N HIS A 41 17.50 -1.42 -0.61
CA HIS A 41 17.66 -2.15 0.64
C HIS A 41 19.05 -1.88 1.22
N PHE A 42 19.16 -1.97 2.54
CA PHE A 42 20.44 -1.84 3.23
C PHE A 42 21.36 -3.02 2.92
N GLU A 43 22.67 -2.81 3.07
CA GLU A 43 23.65 -3.88 3.02
C GLU A 43 23.37 -4.91 4.12
N GLY A 44 23.28 -6.19 3.75
CA GLY A 44 22.85 -7.27 4.66
C GLY A 44 21.36 -7.29 5.00
N GLY A 45 20.57 -6.32 4.52
CA GLY A 45 19.12 -6.29 4.67
C GLY A 45 18.41 -7.16 3.63
N ASN A 46 17.20 -7.64 3.98
CA ASN A 46 16.34 -8.34 3.03
C ASN A 46 15.70 -7.33 2.07
N ARG A 47 15.65 -7.68 0.77
CA ARG A 47 14.80 -6.97 -0.19
C ARG A 47 13.35 -7.30 0.12
N THR A 48 12.58 -6.30 0.57
CA THR A 48 11.18 -6.44 0.94
C THR A 48 10.39 -5.22 0.46
N ASN A 49 9.21 -5.46 -0.12
CA ASN A 49 8.34 -4.39 -0.58
C ASN A 49 6.91 -4.63 -0.06
N PRO A 50 6.31 -3.68 0.69
CA PRO A 50 4.92 -3.84 1.12
C PRO A 50 3.98 -3.72 -0.08
N VAL A 51 3.05 -4.68 -0.21
CA VAL A 51 2.02 -4.61 -1.25
C VAL A 51 0.71 -4.09 -0.66
N PHE A 52 0.06 -3.23 -1.42
CA PHE A 52 -1.30 -2.76 -1.14
C PHE A 52 -2.22 -3.21 -2.28
N PHE A 53 -3.43 -3.61 -1.92
CA PHE A 53 -4.45 -4.03 -2.87
C PHE A 53 -5.66 -3.12 -2.73
N ASP A 54 -6.13 -2.61 -3.86
CA ASP A 54 -7.47 -2.04 -3.98
C ASP A 54 -8.40 -3.13 -4.53
N GLY A 55 -9.60 -3.23 -3.96
CA GLY A 55 -10.57 -4.27 -4.29
C GLY A 55 -11.96 -3.70 -4.55
N TYR A 56 -12.76 -4.49 -5.26
CA TYR A 56 -14.17 -4.19 -5.48
C TYR A 56 -15.04 -4.97 -4.49
N GLY A 57 -15.90 -4.25 -3.77
CA GLY A 57 -16.89 -4.85 -2.87
C GLY A 57 -18.30 -4.77 -3.46
N ILE A 58 -19.08 -5.83 -3.32
CA ILE A 58 -20.52 -5.82 -3.61
C ILE A 58 -21.25 -5.62 -2.28
N SER A 59 -22.11 -4.61 -2.22
CA SER A 59 -22.95 -4.38 -1.03
C SER A 59 -23.83 -5.60 -0.76
N ALA A 60 -23.86 -6.06 0.49
CA ALA A 60 -24.75 -7.12 0.95
C ALA A 60 -26.25 -6.77 0.76
N LYS A 61 -26.59 -5.49 0.57
CA LYS A 61 -27.95 -5.00 0.32
C LYS A 61 -28.23 -4.76 -1.18
N SER A 62 -27.30 -5.14 -2.07
CA SER A 62 -27.48 -4.95 -3.50
C SER A 62 -28.71 -5.71 -3.99
N LYS A 63 -29.53 -5.05 -4.81
CA LYS A 63 -30.66 -5.69 -5.51
C LYS A 63 -30.21 -6.47 -6.74
N HIS A 64 -28.95 -6.30 -7.16
CA HIS A 64 -28.39 -6.88 -8.38
C HIS A 64 -26.96 -7.41 -8.17
N PRO A 65 -26.72 -8.34 -7.22
CA PRO A 65 -25.38 -8.83 -6.92
C PRO A 65 -24.73 -9.55 -8.10
N ASP A 66 -25.49 -10.36 -8.85
CA ASP A 66 -24.96 -11.11 -10.00
C ASP A 66 -24.50 -10.18 -11.15
N ALA A 67 -25.25 -9.11 -11.40
CA ALA A 67 -24.87 -8.12 -12.41
C ALA A 67 -23.64 -7.32 -11.98
N ALA A 68 -23.55 -6.97 -10.69
CA ALA A 68 -22.38 -6.32 -10.13
C ALA A 68 -21.13 -7.22 -10.23
N TRP A 69 -21.28 -8.53 -9.95
CA TRP A 69 -20.20 -9.49 -10.12
C TRP A 69 -19.74 -9.59 -11.57
N LYS A 70 -20.66 -9.75 -12.53
CA LYS A 70 -20.32 -9.77 -13.96
C LYS A 70 -19.61 -8.51 -14.42
N PHE A 71 -19.95 -7.35 -13.86
CA PHE A 71 -19.26 -6.09 -14.16
C PHE A 71 -17.81 -6.08 -13.63
N ILE A 72 -17.58 -6.59 -12.42
CA ILE A 72 -16.23 -6.74 -11.87
C ILE A 72 -15.41 -7.71 -12.72
N GLU A 73 -15.97 -8.86 -13.12
CA GLU A 73 -15.32 -9.82 -14.01
C GLU A 73 -14.97 -9.18 -15.37
N TYR A 74 -15.91 -8.44 -15.95
CA TYR A 74 -15.70 -7.72 -17.21
C TYR A 74 -14.52 -6.75 -17.12
N LEU A 75 -14.43 -5.97 -16.04
CA LEU A 75 -13.38 -4.96 -15.88
C LEU A 75 -12.00 -5.52 -15.47
N SER A 76 -11.97 -6.63 -14.72
CA SER A 76 -10.72 -7.08 -14.08
C SER A 76 -10.17 -8.40 -14.62
N LEU A 77 -11.00 -9.21 -15.28
CA LEU A 77 -10.65 -10.58 -15.69
C LEU A 77 -10.70 -10.82 -17.20
N SER A 78 -11.28 -9.92 -17.99
CA SER A 78 -11.53 -10.17 -19.41
C SER A 78 -10.34 -9.86 -20.34
N GLY A 79 -9.40 -9.01 -19.91
CA GLY A 79 -8.28 -8.55 -20.74
C GLY A 79 -8.71 -7.72 -21.96
N ASN A 80 -9.94 -7.20 -21.96
CA ASN A 80 -10.43 -6.34 -23.03
C ASN A 80 -9.86 -4.91 -22.95
N GLU A 81 -10.29 -4.02 -23.86
CA GLU A 81 -9.83 -2.63 -23.90
C GLU A 81 -10.15 -1.87 -22.60
N ASP A 82 -11.33 -2.07 -22.02
CA ASP A 82 -11.71 -1.39 -20.76
C ASP A 82 -10.91 -1.90 -19.56
N SER A 83 -10.61 -3.21 -19.52
CA SER A 83 -9.70 -3.81 -18.53
C SER A 83 -8.29 -3.24 -18.69
N SER A 84 -7.84 -3.05 -19.94
CA SER A 84 -6.55 -2.45 -20.25
C SER A 84 -6.47 -1.00 -19.76
N LYS A 85 -7.51 -0.19 -20.04
CA LYS A 85 -7.61 1.20 -19.56
C LYS A 85 -7.63 1.28 -18.03
N LEU A 86 -8.36 0.38 -17.37
CA LEU A 86 -8.34 0.31 -15.90
C LEU A 86 -6.93 -0.02 -15.38
N ALA A 87 -6.25 -0.95 -16.04
CA ALA A 87 -4.90 -1.40 -15.73
C ALA A 87 -3.79 -0.42 -16.20
N ASP A 88 -4.15 0.75 -16.73
CA ASP A 88 -3.21 1.86 -16.88
C ASP A 88 -2.82 2.45 -15.54
N MET A 89 -3.73 2.43 -14.58
CA MET A 89 -3.56 3.06 -13.27
C MET A 89 -3.00 2.11 -12.21
N TYR A 90 -3.02 0.80 -12.46
CA TYR A 90 -2.70 -0.25 -11.48
C TYR A 90 -2.11 -1.50 -12.14
N LEU A 91 -1.50 -2.38 -11.35
CA LEU A 91 -1.13 -3.72 -11.80
C LEU A 91 -2.40 -4.58 -11.80
N ALA A 92 -2.60 -5.35 -12.87
CA ALA A 92 -3.70 -6.30 -12.90
C ALA A 92 -3.44 -7.39 -11.85
N THR A 93 -4.45 -7.70 -11.03
CA THR A 93 -4.35 -8.74 -10.00
C THR A 93 -4.36 -10.15 -10.60
N SER A 94 -4.88 -10.31 -11.83
CA SER A 94 -4.80 -11.55 -12.60
C SER A 94 -3.51 -11.59 -13.44
N LYS A 95 -2.67 -12.60 -13.19
CA LYS A 95 -1.46 -12.83 -13.99
C LYS A 95 -1.76 -12.98 -15.48
N ALA A 96 -2.78 -13.75 -15.83
CA ALA A 96 -3.18 -13.96 -17.23
C ALA A 96 -3.61 -12.65 -17.91
N VAL A 97 -4.34 -11.79 -17.21
CA VAL A 97 -4.73 -10.47 -17.73
C VAL A 97 -3.50 -9.57 -17.87
N SER A 98 -2.63 -9.52 -16.85
CA SER A 98 -1.39 -8.74 -16.87
C SER A 98 -0.49 -9.10 -18.06
N GLU A 99 -0.37 -10.40 -18.35
CA GLU A 99 0.35 -10.92 -19.52
C GLU A 99 -0.34 -10.55 -20.83
N ALA A 100 -1.67 -10.74 -20.92
CA ALA A 100 -2.46 -10.46 -22.11
C ALA A 100 -2.41 -8.98 -22.53
N ILE A 101 -2.46 -8.07 -21.55
CA ILE A 101 -2.36 -6.61 -21.79
C ILE A 101 -0.91 -6.12 -21.82
N GLY A 102 0.06 -7.00 -21.65
CA GLY A 102 1.48 -6.70 -21.82
C GLY A 102 2.11 -5.81 -20.75
N GLN A 103 1.65 -5.84 -19.49
CA GLN A 103 2.22 -4.97 -18.44
C GLN A 103 3.71 -5.23 -18.19
N ALA A 104 4.22 -6.43 -18.46
CA ALA A 104 5.64 -6.75 -18.38
C ALA A 104 6.51 -6.05 -19.45
N LYS A 105 5.89 -5.47 -20.49
CA LYS A 105 6.59 -4.72 -21.55
C LYS A 105 6.64 -3.22 -21.26
N ASP A 106 5.87 -2.74 -20.28
CA ASP A 106 5.88 -1.34 -19.86
C ASP A 106 7.14 -1.09 -18.99
N PRO A 107 7.98 -0.10 -19.32
CA PRO A 107 9.23 0.16 -18.60
C PRO A 107 9.05 0.47 -17.10
N ALA A 108 7.91 1.04 -16.70
CA ALA A 108 7.62 1.30 -15.30
C ALA A 108 6.96 0.10 -14.63
N LYS A 109 5.90 -0.46 -15.22
CA LYS A 109 5.12 -1.55 -14.62
C LYS A 109 5.92 -2.85 -14.52
N SER A 110 6.86 -3.10 -15.43
CA SER A 110 7.78 -4.25 -15.36
C SER A 110 8.58 -4.27 -14.05
N VAL A 111 9.07 -3.10 -13.59
CA VAL A 111 9.78 -2.99 -12.31
C VAL A 111 8.87 -3.36 -11.14
N TYR A 112 7.63 -2.85 -11.12
CA TYR A 112 6.68 -3.21 -10.06
C TYR A 112 6.28 -4.69 -10.10
N LEU A 113 6.12 -5.29 -11.30
CA LEU A 113 5.86 -6.72 -11.45
C LEU A 113 7.01 -7.57 -10.91
N GLU A 114 8.25 -7.17 -11.15
CA GLU A 114 9.42 -7.85 -10.58
C GLU A 114 9.47 -7.74 -9.05
N GLU A 115 9.12 -6.56 -8.52
CA GLU A 115 9.08 -6.31 -7.07
C GLU A 115 8.04 -7.16 -6.34
N LEU A 116 7.00 -7.65 -7.02
CA LEU A 116 6.04 -8.60 -6.42
C LEU A 116 6.69 -9.91 -5.95
N ASN A 117 7.85 -10.30 -6.49
CA ASN A 117 8.60 -11.46 -5.98
C ASN A 117 9.18 -11.24 -4.57
N TYR A 118 9.24 -9.99 -4.12
CA TYR A 118 9.74 -9.58 -2.81
C TYR A 118 8.63 -8.97 -1.94
N ALA A 119 7.37 -9.19 -2.35
CA ALA A 119 6.19 -8.72 -1.65
C ALA A 119 6.11 -9.30 -0.24
N VAL A 120 5.91 -8.44 0.75
CA VAL A 120 5.60 -8.83 2.12
C VAL A 120 4.25 -8.24 2.54
N LYS A 121 3.54 -8.96 3.40
CA LYS A 121 2.31 -8.43 4.01
C LYS A 121 2.68 -7.27 4.94
N PRO A 122 2.12 -6.06 4.75
CA PRO A 122 2.37 -4.95 5.65
C PRO A 122 1.79 -5.23 7.05
N SER A 123 2.32 -4.56 8.07
CA SER A 123 1.87 -4.75 9.47
C SER A 123 0.37 -4.51 9.66
N ILE A 124 -0.22 -3.62 8.87
CA ILE A 124 -1.67 -3.34 8.87
C ILE A 124 -2.52 -4.55 8.46
N ASP A 125 -1.99 -5.43 7.61
CA ASP A 125 -2.67 -6.66 7.18
C ASP A 125 -2.43 -7.83 8.15
N ASN A 126 -1.34 -7.76 8.94
CA ASN A 126 -1.03 -8.77 9.94
C ASN A 126 -1.85 -8.59 11.22
N ASN A 127 -2.35 -7.39 11.51
CA ASN A 127 -3.17 -7.12 12.69
C ASN A 127 -4.25 -6.06 12.39
N PRO A 128 -5.55 -6.40 12.47
CA PRO A 128 -6.65 -5.47 12.16
C PRO A 128 -6.71 -4.28 13.11
N LEU A 129 -6.13 -4.38 14.31
CA LEU A 129 -6.05 -3.31 15.30
C LEU A 129 -4.86 -2.38 15.06
N PHE A 130 -3.92 -2.73 14.17
CA PHE A 130 -2.67 -1.99 13.98
C PHE A 130 -2.91 -0.52 13.65
N ARG A 131 -3.83 -0.23 12.72
CA ARG A 131 -4.18 1.16 12.36
C ARG A 131 -4.79 1.92 13.53
N GLN A 132 -5.63 1.27 14.33
CA GLN A 132 -6.29 1.89 15.47
C GLN A 132 -5.33 2.11 16.65
N ALA A 133 -4.32 1.27 16.78
CA ALA A 133 -3.31 1.37 17.85
C ALA A 133 -2.41 2.61 17.68
N TRP A 134 -2.19 3.08 16.45
CA TRP A 134 -1.43 4.31 16.18
C TRP A 134 -2.22 5.57 16.59
N SER A 135 -1.95 6.06 17.80
CA SER A 135 -2.44 7.35 18.29
C SER A 135 -1.61 8.52 17.77
N GLU A 136 -2.12 9.75 17.89
CA GLU A 136 -1.36 10.97 17.59
C GLU A 136 -0.05 11.06 18.39
N VAL A 137 -0.06 10.56 19.64
CA VAL A 137 1.11 10.53 20.52
C VAL A 137 2.17 9.57 19.98
N LEU A 138 1.78 8.34 19.64
CA LEU A 138 2.70 7.36 19.05
C LEU A 138 3.25 7.85 17.71
N ALA A 139 2.39 8.44 16.88
CA ALA A 139 2.80 9.06 15.61
C ALA A 139 3.84 10.17 15.83
N ALA A 140 3.64 11.04 16.81
CA ALA A 140 4.60 12.08 17.16
C ALA A 140 5.93 11.51 17.68
N GLN A 141 5.89 10.46 18.52
CA GLN A 141 7.09 9.78 18.98
C GLN A 141 7.88 9.15 17.83
N PHE A 142 7.20 8.49 16.89
CA PHE A 142 7.84 7.93 15.70
C PHE A 142 8.48 9.02 14.84
N LEU A 143 7.78 10.14 14.61
CA LEU A 143 8.34 11.26 13.86
C LEU A 143 9.55 11.89 14.57
N ASN A 144 9.57 11.89 15.91
CA ASN A 144 10.71 12.37 16.69
C ASN A 144 11.98 11.54 16.44
N LEU A 145 11.86 10.27 16.04
CA LEU A 145 13.01 9.44 15.66
C LEU A 145 13.81 10.04 14.50
N LEU A 146 13.21 10.91 13.69
CA LEU A 146 13.88 11.60 12.58
C LEU A 146 14.81 12.73 13.04
N THR A 147 14.76 13.11 14.31
CA THR A 147 15.47 14.29 14.85
C THR A 147 16.28 14.01 16.11
N VAL A 148 16.12 12.85 16.74
CA VAL A 148 16.96 12.43 17.87
C VAL A 148 18.35 11.98 17.41
N SER A 149 19.30 11.90 18.35
CA SER A 149 20.63 11.37 18.06
C SER A 149 20.58 9.89 17.73
N ASP A 150 21.45 9.43 16.82
CA ASP A 150 21.49 8.03 16.38
C ASP A 150 21.72 7.05 17.55
N GLU A 151 22.46 7.47 18.58
CA GLU A 151 22.72 6.64 19.78
C GLU A 151 21.45 6.40 20.62
N ASP A 152 20.46 7.30 20.52
CA ASP A 152 19.20 7.22 21.27
C ASP A 152 18.11 6.43 20.52
N ILE A 153 18.24 6.26 19.20
CA ILE A 153 17.25 5.57 18.35
C ILE A 153 16.91 4.18 18.90
N PRO A 154 17.86 3.30 19.28
CA PRO A 154 17.52 1.96 19.76
C PRO A 154 16.62 1.96 21.00
N GLN A 155 16.90 2.86 21.95
CA GLN A 155 16.11 2.96 23.18
C GLN A 155 14.73 3.56 22.90
N LYS A 156 14.66 4.61 22.08
CA LYS A 156 13.39 5.25 21.68
C LYS A 156 12.49 4.31 20.88
N MET A 157 13.07 3.49 20.00
CA MET A 157 12.36 2.44 19.28
C MET A 157 11.78 1.38 20.21
N LYS A 158 12.53 0.99 21.25
CA LYS A 158 12.06 0.02 22.26
C LYS A 158 10.91 0.58 23.09
N GLU A 159 10.97 1.85 23.48
CA GLU A 159 9.90 2.56 24.16
C GLU A 159 8.63 2.61 23.30
N LEU A 160 8.76 3.06 22.04
CA LEU A 160 7.66 3.11 21.09
C LEU A 160 7.01 1.73 20.87
N ALA A 161 7.83 0.68 20.73
CA ALA A 161 7.33 -0.69 20.55
C ALA A 161 6.51 -1.16 21.77
N LEU A 162 7.00 -0.90 22.99
CA LEU A 162 6.29 -1.26 24.22
C LEU A 162 4.94 -0.54 24.33
N GLU A 163 4.90 0.76 24.02
CA GLU A 163 3.66 1.53 24.06
C GLU A 163 2.65 1.07 22.98
N LEU A 164 3.13 0.74 21.78
CA LEU A 164 2.29 0.19 20.71
C LEU A 164 1.70 -1.17 21.12
N ASP A 165 2.49 -2.05 21.73
CA ASP A 165 2.03 -3.35 22.23
C ASP A 165 0.93 -3.20 23.29
N GLN A 166 1.09 -2.24 24.20
CA GLN A 166 0.07 -1.93 25.21
C GLN A 166 -1.24 -1.44 24.58
N GLN A 167 -1.16 -0.59 23.55
CA GLN A 167 -2.35 -0.15 22.82
C GLN A 167 -3.05 -1.29 22.10
N LEU A 168 -2.30 -2.20 21.47
CA LEU A 168 -2.86 -3.38 20.82
C LEU A 168 -3.59 -4.29 21.81
N ILE A 169 -3.00 -4.53 22.99
CA ILE A 169 -3.63 -5.32 24.06
C ILE A 169 -4.92 -4.65 24.54
N ARG A 170 -4.89 -3.33 24.78
CA ARG A 170 -6.08 -2.57 25.21
C ARG A 170 -7.23 -2.71 24.20
N LEU A 171 -6.95 -2.47 22.92
CA LEU A 171 -7.94 -2.52 21.85
C LEU A 171 -8.53 -3.93 21.67
N LYS A 172 -7.70 -4.96 21.81
CA LYS A 172 -8.14 -6.35 21.76
C LYS A 172 -9.16 -6.64 22.87
N ASN A 173 -8.83 -6.24 24.12
CA ASN A 173 -9.73 -6.44 25.26
C ASN A 173 -11.06 -5.67 25.09
N GLU A 174 -11.02 -4.48 24.51
CA GLU A 174 -12.21 -3.68 24.22
C GLU A 174 -13.13 -4.36 23.19
N GLN A 175 -12.58 -4.95 22.13
CA GLN A 175 -13.35 -5.70 21.13
C GLN A 175 -14.00 -6.95 21.74
N GLU A 176 -13.26 -7.71 22.55
CA GLU A 176 -13.77 -8.92 23.21
C GLU A 176 -14.93 -8.58 24.17
N THR A 177 -14.81 -7.48 24.91
CA THR A 177 -15.86 -7.01 25.82
C THR A 177 -17.11 -6.55 25.06
N ALA A 178 -16.94 -5.80 23.96
CA ALA A 178 -18.05 -5.32 23.13
C ALA A 178 -18.81 -6.47 22.44
N GLY A 179 -18.09 -7.52 22.00
CA GLY A 179 -18.68 -8.73 21.42
C GLY A 179 -19.55 -9.50 22.42
N SER A 180 -19.09 -9.65 23.67
CA SER A 180 -19.84 -10.35 24.72
C SER A 180 -21.16 -9.65 25.11
N THR A 181 -21.24 -8.32 24.99
CA THR A 181 -22.49 -7.59 25.26
C THR A 181 -23.50 -7.67 24.13
N ALA A 182 -23.06 -7.91 22.89
CA ALA A 182 -23.94 -7.98 21.72
C ALA A 182 -24.62 -9.35 21.55
N GLU A 183 -24.02 -10.45 22.03
CA GLU A 183 -24.60 -11.80 21.95
C GLU A 183 -25.57 -12.13 23.10
N GLY A 184 -25.66 -11.27 24.12
CA GLY A 184 -26.56 -11.42 25.27
C GLY A 184 -27.89 -10.64 25.17
N SER A 185 -28.22 -10.08 24.00
CA SER A 185 -29.40 -9.22 23.77
C SER A 185 -30.41 -9.84 22.81
#